data_AF-A0A9W9ZG80-F1
#
_entry.id   AF-A0A9W9ZG80-F1
#
_cell.length_a   1.000
_cell.length_b   1.000
_cell.length_c   1.000
_cell.angle_alpha   90.00
_cell.angle_beta   90.00
_cell.angle_gamma   90.00
#
_symmetry.space_group_name_H-M   'P 1'
#
loop_
_entity.id
_entity.type
_entity.pdbx_description
1 polymer ?
#
loop_
_entity_poly.entity_id
_entity_poly.type
_entity_poly.pdbx_seq_one_letter_code
_entity_poly.pdbx_strand_id
1 'polypeptide(L)'
;MIKTALTSLDGLSKFIDLGQLTSDLGGSFNYDHSKWINMRMALEKFLYEASSLLAKLEEIQDGLDREDFADTLEGLKDQIKHNQHVKKWIIKAPVEVLQEEGEKNPQYDKKPEP
;
A
#
# COMPACT_ATOMS: atom_id res chain seq x y z
N MET A 1 0.86 -26.63 13.83
CA MET A 1 2.08 -26.91 14.60
C MET A 1 3.27 -26.46 13.76
N ILE A 2 3.94 -25.37 14.14
CA ILE A 2 5.20 -24.98 13.50
C ILE A 2 6.27 -25.96 14.02
N LYS A 3 6.96 -26.66 13.11
CA LYS A 3 8.08 -27.53 13.47
C LYS A 3 9.37 -26.71 13.43
N THR A 4 10.06 -26.61 14.55
CA THR A 4 11.39 -25.99 14.64
C THR A 4 12.45 -27.05 14.37
N ALA A 5 13.28 -26.87 13.35
CA ALA A 5 14.44 -27.72 13.07
C ALA A 5 15.73 -26.98 13.47
N LEU A 6 16.59 -27.60 14.28
CA LEU A 6 17.95 -27.11 14.51
C LEU A 6 18.85 -27.61 13.39
N THR A 7 19.50 -26.68 12.68
CA THR A 7 20.47 -26.96 11.61
C THR A 7 21.72 -26.12 11.85
N SER A 8 22.89 -26.63 11.47
CA SER A 8 24.15 -25.88 11.46
C SER A 8 24.18 -24.83 10.34
N LEU A 9 25.04 -23.82 10.45
CA LEU A 9 25.18 -22.78 9.42
C LEU A 9 25.50 -23.39 8.04
N ASP A 10 26.37 -24.40 7.98
CA ASP A 10 26.71 -25.12 6.74
C ASP A 10 25.53 -25.92 6.15
N GLY A 11 24.53 -26.24 6.96
CA GLY A 11 23.33 -26.96 6.54
C GLY A 11 22.24 -26.06 5.95
N LEU A 12 22.39 -24.73 6.02
CA LEU A 12 21.36 -23.77 5.59
C LEU A 12 21.11 -23.80 4.08
N SER A 13 22.18 -24.04 3.30
CA SER A 13 22.15 -24.20 1.83
C SER A 13 21.26 -25.35 1.35
N LYS A 14 20.93 -26.30 2.23
CA LYS A 14 20.02 -27.42 1.92
C LYS A 14 18.55 -27.01 1.87
N PHE A 15 18.22 -25.84 2.41
CA PHE A 15 16.85 -25.34 2.54
C PHE A 15 16.65 -23.97 1.90
N ILE A 16 17.71 -23.18 1.76
CA ILE A 16 17.67 -21.81 1.26
C ILE A 16 18.77 -21.66 0.20
N ASP A 17 18.46 -21.00 -0.91
CA ASP A 17 19.44 -20.64 -1.92
C ASP A 17 20.50 -19.70 -1.33
N LEU A 18 21.78 -19.96 -1.61
CA LEU A 18 22.89 -19.11 -1.19
C LEU A 18 22.75 -17.68 -1.75
N GLY A 19 22.07 -17.50 -2.89
CA GLY A 19 21.72 -16.19 -3.45
C GLY A 19 20.73 -15.38 -2.61
N GLN A 20 20.05 -16.01 -1.65
CA GLN A 20 19.12 -15.37 -0.71
C GLN A 20 19.73 -15.17 0.68
N LEU A 21 20.93 -15.69 0.91
CA LEU A 21 21.64 -15.55 2.17
C LEU A 21 22.64 -14.39 2.07
N THR A 22 22.74 -13.61 3.14
CA THR A 22 23.74 -12.56 3.25
C THR A 22 25.14 -13.16 3.44
N SER A 23 26.17 -12.36 3.17
CA SER A 23 27.57 -12.82 3.23
C SER A 23 28.00 -13.31 4.61
N ASP A 24 27.43 -12.77 5.68
CA ASP A 24 27.62 -13.23 7.07
C ASP A 24 27.04 -14.63 7.33
N LEU A 25 26.12 -15.09 6.49
CA LEU A 25 25.56 -16.45 6.49
C LEU A 25 26.15 -17.34 5.39
N GLY A 26 27.23 -16.91 4.73
CA GLY A 26 27.90 -17.65 3.66
C GLY A 26 27.22 -17.57 2.29
N GLY A 27 26.29 -16.63 2.10
CA GLY A 27 25.62 -16.40 0.82
C GLY A 27 26.18 -15.23 0.00
N SER A 28 25.51 -14.93 -1.12
CA SER A 28 25.90 -13.86 -2.06
C SER A 28 24.92 -12.68 -2.10
N PHE A 29 23.89 -12.68 -1.25
CA PHE A 29 22.92 -11.58 -1.19
C PHE A 29 23.54 -10.33 -0.57
N ASN A 30 23.61 -9.26 -1.36
CA ASN A 30 24.09 -7.95 -0.92
C ASN A 30 22.98 -7.19 -0.19
N TYR A 31 22.74 -7.55 1.08
CA TYR A 31 21.80 -6.82 1.92
C TYR A 31 22.32 -5.44 2.27
N ASP A 32 21.49 -4.43 2.04
CA ASP A 32 21.71 -3.04 2.46
C ASP A 32 20.55 -2.64 3.38
N HIS A 33 20.88 -2.46 4.66
CA HIS A 33 19.91 -2.09 5.68
C HIS A 33 19.25 -0.74 5.40
N SER A 34 20.02 0.25 4.95
CA SER A 34 19.51 1.59 4.66
C SER A 34 18.54 1.54 3.49
N LYS A 35 18.87 0.78 2.45
CA LYS A 35 18.00 0.54 1.30
C LYS A 35 16.70 -0.15 1.72
N TRP A 36 16.79 -1.19 2.55
CA TRP A 36 15.61 -1.89 3.08
C TRP A 36 14.69 -0.98 3.89
N ILE A 37 15.26 -0.16 4.79
CA ILE A 37 14.49 0.78 5.60
C ILE A 37 13.81 1.85 4.73
N ASN A 38 14.52 2.42 3.76
CA ASN A 38 13.94 3.39 2.84
C ASN A 38 12.78 2.81 2.03
N MET A 39 12.94 1.57 1.54
CA MET A 39 11.86 0.84 0.86
C MET A 39 10.64 0.66 1.78
N ARG A 40 10.86 0.17 3.00
CA ARG A 40 9.77 -0.02 3.96
C ARG A 40 9.03 1.28 4.27
N MET A 41 9.76 2.37 4.50
CA MET A 41 9.13 3.67 4.78
C MET A 41 8.29 4.16 3.59
N ALA A 42 8.80 4.03 2.36
CA ALA A 42 8.06 4.41 1.15
C ALA A 42 6.79 3.56 0.97
N LEU A 43 6.89 2.25 1.21
CA LEU A 43 5.75 1.33 1.16
C LEU A 43 4.71 1.66 2.23
N GLU A 44 5.14 1.89 3.47
CA GLU A 44 4.25 2.23 4.59
C GLU A 44 3.52 3.57 4.33
N LYS A 45 4.22 4.58 3.81
CA LYS A 45 3.62 5.85 3.37
C LYS A 45 2.54 5.62 2.31
N PHE A 46 2.87 4.87 1.26
CA PHE A 46 1.95 4.57 0.17
C PHE A 46 0.70 3.85 0.68
N LEU A 47 0.85 2.81 1.51
CA LEU A 47 -0.28 2.05 2.07
C LEU A 47 -1.18 2.94 2.93
N TYR A 48 -0.60 3.84 3.71
CA TYR A 48 -1.36 4.80 4.50
C TYR A 48 -2.17 5.75 3.62
N GLU A 49 -1.55 6.35 2.60
CA GLU A 49 -2.23 7.28 1.70
C GLU A 49 -3.33 6.60 0.88
N ALA A 50 -3.08 5.38 0.37
CA ALA A 50 -4.06 4.58 -0.35
C ALA A 50 -5.26 4.18 0.53
N SER A 51 -5.01 3.77 1.78
CA SER A 51 -6.07 3.42 2.73
C SER A 51 -6.94 4.64 3.09
N SER A 52 -6.30 5.79 3.29
CA SER A 52 -7.00 7.05 3.57
C SER A 52 -7.89 7.49 2.40
N LEU A 53 -7.38 7.38 1.17
CA LEU A 53 -8.17 7.66 -0.03
C LEU A 53 -9.36 6.71 -0.16
N LEU A 54 -9.16 5.41 0.04
CA LEU A 54 -10.22 4.40 -0.01
C LEU A 54 -11.32 4.72 1.01
N ALA A 55 -10.97 4.95 2.27
CA ALA A 55 -11.94 5.28 3.31
C ALA A 55 -12.78 6.52 2.96
N LYS A 56 -12.16 7.53 2.33
CA LYS A 56 -12.89 8.74 1.91
C LYS A 56 -13.83 8.46 0.72
N LEU A 57 -13.42 7.60 -0.19
CA LEU A 57 -14.28 7.16 -1.31
C LEU A 57 -15.47 6.35 -0.82
N GLU A 58 -15.27 5.45 0.15
CA GLU A 58 -16.34 4.68 0.80
C GLU A 58 -17.34 5.61 1.51
N GLU A 59 -16.86 6.59 2.30
CA GLU A 59 -17.72 7.60 2.95
C GLU A 59 -18.59 8.36 1.93
N ILE A 60 -18.00 8.71 0.78
CA ILE A 60 -18.70 9.40 -0.29
C ILE A 60 -19.73 8.49 -0.96
N GLN A 61 -19.38 7.23 -1.23
CA GLN A 61 -20.29 6.24 -1.80
C GLN A 61 -21.50 6.03 -0.89
N ASP A 62 -21.27 5.79 0.40
CA ASP A 62 -22.32 5.66 1.40
C ASP A 62 -23.17 6.93 1.54
N GLY A 63 -22.61 8.10 1.26
CA GLY A 63 -23.34 9.36 1.23
C GLY A 63 -24.25 9.50 0.01
N LEU A 64 -23.79 9.04 -1.16
CA LEU A 64 -24.52 9.11 -2.42
C LEU A 64 -25.62 8.04 -2.53
N ASP A 65 -25.41 6.86 -1.94
CA ASP A 65 -26.37 5.75 -1.95
C ASP A 65 -27.57 5.99 -1.01
N ARG A 66 -27.52 7.01 -0.14
CA ARG A 66 -28.66 7.42 0.69
C ARG A 66 -29.70 8.14 -0.16
N GLU A 67 -30.78 7.43 -0.50
CA GLU A 67 -31.98 7.98 -1.15
C GLU A 67 -32.88 8.78 -0.18
N ASP A 68 -32.29 9.55 0.74
CA ASP A 68 -33.04 10.39 1.66
C ASP A 68 -33.32 11.74 1.00
N PHE A 69 -34.54 11.94 0.52
CA PHE A 69 -34.97 13.24 0.01
C PHE A 69 -35.19 14.20 1.19
N ALA A 70 -34.64 15.41 1.12
CA ALA A 70 -34.93 16.40 2.13
C ALA A 70 -36.40 16.87 2.05
N ASP A 71 -37.11 16.75 3.17
CA ASP A 71 -38.50 17.21 3.32
C ASP A 71 -38.66 18.74 3.35
N THR A 72 -37.54 19.48 3.39
CA THR A 72 -37.52 20.95 3.48
C THR A 72 -36.66 21.57 2.38
N LEU A 73 -37.04 22.78 1.95
CA LEU A 73 -36.29 23.54 0.96
C LEU A 73 -34.85 23.84 1.42
N GLU A 74 -34.64 24.07 2.72
CA GLU A 74 -33.30 24.29 3.27
C GLU A 74 -32.47 23.00 3.25
N GLY A 75 -33.06 21.86 3.61
CA GLY A 75 -32.40 20.56 3.49
C GLY A 75 -32.00 20.23 2.04
N LEU A 76 -32.87 20.52 1.07
CA LEU A 76 -32.55 20.34 -0.36
C LEU A 76 -31.36 21.21 -0.79
N LYS A 77 -31.31 22.48 -0.34
CA LYS A 77 -30.16 23.35 -0.64
C LYS A 77 -28.87 22.82 -0.04
N ASP A 78 -28.91 22.30 1.18
CA ASP A 78 -27.72 21.76 1.84
C ASP A 78 -27.24 20.46 1.18
N GLN A 79 -28.15 19.59 0.75
CA GLN A 79 -27.81 18.40 -0.05
C GLN A 79 -27.14 18.79 -1.37
N ILE A 80 -27.64 19.81 -2.07
CA ILE A 80 -27.02 20.30 -3.31
C ILE A 80 -25.60 20.83 -3.05
N LYS A 81 -25.39 21.62 -1.98
CA LYS A 81 -24.06 22.13 -1.61
C LYS A 81 -23.11 20.98 -1.29
N HIS A 82 -23.58 19.97 -0.55
CA HIS A 82 -22.80 18.78 -0.22
C HIS A 82 -22.39 18.02 -1.49
N ASN A 83 -23.34 17.74 -2.39
CA ASN A 83 -23.06 17.05 -3.66
C ASN A 83 -22.08 17.83 -4.55
N GLN A 84 -22.17 19.15 -4.59
CA GLN A 84 -21.21 19.99 -5.30
C GLN A 84 -19.80 19.92 -4.68
N HIS A 85 -19.70 19.87 -3.35
CA HIS A 85 -18.43 19.72 -2.65
C HIS A 85 -17.80 18.35 -2.94
N VAL A 86 -18.57 17.28 -2.78
CA VAL A 86 -18.17 15.90 -3.09
C VAL A 86 -17.67 15.79 -4.53
N LYS A 87 -18.44 16.30 -5.51
CA LYS A 87 -18.03 16.29 -6.92
C LYS A 87 -16.70 17.01 -7.15
N LYS A 88 -16.49 18.16 -6.52
CA LYS A 88 -15.21 18.89 -6.61
C LYS A 88 -14.05 18.12 -5.99
N TRP A 89 -14.30 17.40 -4.90
CA TRP A 89 -13.29 16.59 -4.25
C TRP A 89 -12.92 15.37 -5.09
N ILE A 90 -13.90 14.62 -5.62
CA ILE A 90 -13.67 13.44 -6.47
C ILE A 90 -12.75 13.79 -7.66
N ILE A 91 -13.02 14.92 -8.34
CA ILE A 91 -12.22 15.37 -9.49
C ILE A 91 -10.76 15.68 -9.10
N LYS A 92 -10.50 16.01 -7.83
CA LYS A 92 -9.18 16.36 -7.30
C LYS A 92 -8.54 15.21 -6.52
N ALA A 93 -9.20 14.07 -6.41
CA ALA A 93 -8.66 12.93 -5.69
C ALA A 93 -7.32 12.53 -6.34
N PRO A 94 -6.23 12.36 -5.57
CA PRO A 94 -4.90 12.14 -6.11
C PRO A 94 -4.69 10.68 -6.55
N VAL A 95 -5.63 10.14 -7.33
CA VAL A 95 -5.63 8.74 -7.76
C VAL A 95 -4.42 8.45 -8.65
N GLU A 96 -4.13 9.35 -9.59
CA GLU A 96 -3.03 9.20 -10.55
C GLU A 96 -1.67 9.29 -9.84
N VAL A 97 -1.53 10.22 -8.89
CA VAL A 97 -0.31 10.39 -8.11
C VAL A 97 -0.02 9.13 -7.27
N LEU A 98 -1.06 8.58 -6.63
CA LEU A 98 -0.92 7.33 -5.88
C LEU A 98 -0.62 6.14 -6.79
N GLN A 99 -1.21 6.09 -7.98
CA GLN A 99 -0.89 5.05 -8.96
C GLN A 99 0.58 5.12 -9.39
N GLU A 100 1.10 6.31 -9.68
CA GLU A 100 2.52 6.50 -10.01
C GLU A 100 3.46 6.12 -8.84
N GLU A 101 3.09 6.43 -7.60
CA GLU A 101 3.86 5.98 -6.42
C GLU A 101 3.83 4.45 -6.29
N GLY A 102 2.67 3.83 -6.55
CA GLY A 102 2.48 2.38 -6.56
C GLY A 102 3.30 1.66 -7.65
N GLU A 103 3.44 2.25 -8.83
CA GLU A 103 4.23 1.72 -9.96
C GLU A 103 5.76 1.87 -9.78
N LYS A 104 6.21 2.76 -8.87
CA LYS A 104 7.63 2.92 -8.54
C LYS A 104 8.12 1.91 -7.49
N ASN A 105 7.22 1.44 -6.62
CA ASN A 105 7.50 0.43 -5.61
C ASN A 105 7.84 -1.01 -6.11
N PRO A 106 7.43 -1.51 -7.30
CA PRO A 106 7.77 -2.86 -7.77
C PRO A 106 9.22 -2.99 -8.26
N GLN A 107 9.96 -1.89 -8.46
CA GLN A 107 11.31 -1.91 -9.05
C GLN A 107 12.36 -2.68 -8.23
N TYR A 108 12.01 -3.17 -7.04
CA TYR A 108 12.91 -3.89 -6.14
C TYR A 108 12.55 -5.38 -5.97
N ASP A 109 11.48 -5.84 -6.61
CA ASP A 109 11.08 -7.26 -6.65
C ASP A 109 11.72 -8.03 -7.83
N LYS A 110 12.77 -7.45 -8.44
CA LYS A 110 13.61 -8.19 -9.38
C LYS A 110 14.32 -9.27 -8.58
N LYS A 111 13.80 -10.51 -8.67
CA LYS A 111 14.56 -11.72 -8.37
C LYS A 111 15.97 -11.55 -8.97
N PRO A 112 17.05 -11.91 -8.25
CA PRO A 112 18.34 -12.05 -8.91
C PRO A 112 18.12 -13.00 -10.10
N GLU A 113 18.39 -12.51 -11.32
CA GLU A 113 18.45 -13.38 -12.49
C GLU A 113 19.53 -14.45 -12.24
N PRO A 114 19.31 -15.69 -12.72
CA PRO A 114 20.16 -16.85 -12.43
C PRO A 114 21.62 -16.70 -12.87
#